data_AF-B2TGU7-F1
#
_entry.id   AF-B2TGU7-F1
#
_cell.length_a   1.000
_cell.length_b   1.000
_cell.length_c   1.000
_cell.angle_alpha   90.00
_cell.angle_beta   90.00
_cell.angle_gamma   90.00
#
_symmetry.space_group_name_H-M   'P 1'
#
loop_
_entity.id
_entity.type
_entity.pdbx_description
1 polymer ?
#
loop_
_entity_poly.entity_id
_entity_poly.type
_entity_poly.pdbx_seq_one_letter_code
_entity_poly.pdbx_strand_id
1 'polypeptide(L)'
;MKKSVVRSYVATAVSLLSLAVALYSMWLVVPFVEGEARSPIWMTWNHFAPTDMRVTGSFSSVSTQSFFWPLWQSVMYYVYGIVGFLAQAGLISIAGRACARTLEVGFPEFMREEREAYEREREQAAIEATRERRRERRLARLRAADRSDCNGVGIGVAIGLLVAWLL
;
A
#
# COMPACT_ATOMS: atom_id res chain seq x y z
N MET A 1 9.36 -19.10 -30.39
CA MET A 1 8.44 -20.13 -29.88
C MET A 1 7.02 -19.86 -30.40
N LYS A 2 6.42 -20.78 -31.18
CA LYS A 2 5.01 -20.65 -31.60
C LYS A 2 4.13 -20.86 -30.37
N LYS A 3 3.44 -19.82 -29.89
CA LYS A 3 2.40 -19.96 -28.85
C LYS A 3 1.33 -20.92 -29.38
N SER A 4 1.13 -22.05 -28.72
CA SER A 4 0.03 -22.95 -29.08
C SER A 4 -1.28 -22.26 -28.74
N VAL A 5 -2.18 -22.16 -29.71
CA VAL A 5 -3.50 -21.50 -29.59
C VAL A 5 -4.26 -21.99 -28.36
N VAL A 6 -4.17 -23.29 -28.04
CA VAL A 6 -4.79 -23.92 -26.85
C VAL A 6 -4.34 -23.30 -25.52
N ARG A 7 -3.04 -23.00 -25.35
CA ARG A 7 -2.52 -22.38 -24.12
C ARG A 7 -3.03 -20.95 -23.94
N SER A 8 -3.18 -20.21 -25.03
CA SER A 8 -3.75 -18.87 -25.00
C SER A 8 -5.23 -18.91 -24.57
N TYR A 9 -6.04 -19.82 -25.11
CA TYR A 9 -7.43 -20.00 -24.67
C TYR A 9 -7.55 -20.37 -23.19
N VAL A 10 -6.70 -21.28 -22.69
CA VAL A 10 -6.70 -21.67 -21.27
C VAL A 10 -6.32 -20.49 -20.37
N ALA A 11 -5.30 -19.71 -20.75
CA ALA A 11 -4.92 -18.50 -20.00
C ALA A 11 -6.05 -17.46 -19.96
N THR A 12 -6.74 -17.24 -21.08
CA THR A 12 -7.91 -16.35 -21.14
C THR A 12 -9.06 -16.86 -20.27
N ALA A 13 -9.34 -18.17 -20.30
CA ALA A 13 -10.37 -18.79 -19.47
C ALA A 13 -10.07 -18.63 -17.98
N VAL A 14 -8.81 -18.84 -17.55
CA VAL A 14 -8.39 -18.65 -16.15
C VAL A 14 -8.49 -17.18 -15.74
N SER A 15 -8.12 -16.25 -16.62
CA SER A 15 -8.29 -14.81 -16.36
C SER A 15 -9.76 -14.44 -16.17
N LEU A 16 -10.64 -14.90 -17.06
CA LEU A 16 -12.09 -14.68 -16.95
C LEU A 16 -12.68 -15.31 -15.69
N LEU A 17 -12.26 -16.54 -15.36
CA LEU A 17 -12.70 -17.22 -14.14
C LEU A 17 -12.25 -16.45 -12.90
N SER A 18 -11.00 -15.97 -12.87
CA SER A 18 -10.48 -15.19 -11.74
C SER A 18 -11.23 -13.87 -11.56
N LEU A 19 -11.62 -13.22 -12.66
CA LEU A 19 -12.43 -12.00 -12.62
C LEU A 19 -13.85 -12.30 -12.11
N ALA A 20 -14.45 -13.42 -12.54
CA ALA A 20 -15.74 -13.86 -12.04
C ALA A 20 -15.70 -14.18 -10.53
N VAL A 21 -14.63 -14.83 -10.05
CA VAL A 21 -14.43 -15.12 -8.62
C VAL A 21 -14.18 -13.84 -7.83
N ALA A 22 -13.41 -12.89 -8.35
CA ALA A 22 -13.20 -11.58 -7.71
C ALA A 22 -14.51 -10.77 -7.63
N LEU A 23 -15.32 -10.80 -8.69
CA LEU A 23 -16.62 -10.14 -8.71
C LEU A 23 -17.59 -10.79 -7.72
N TYR A 24 -17.63 -12.12 -7.66
CA TYR A 24 -18.39 -12.86 -6.66
C TYR A 24 -17.93 -12.54 -5.24
N SER A 25 -16.62 -12.41 -5.02
CA SER A 25 -16.06 -11.98 -3.73
C SER A 25 -16.52 -10.57 -3.33
N MET A 26 -16.63 -9.65 -4.29
CA MET A 26 -17.21 -8.32 -4.05
C MET A 26 -18.71 -8.38 -3.77
N TRP A 27 -19.44 -9.28 -4.43
CA TRP A 27 -20.87 -9.48 -4.16
C TRP A 27 -21.14 -9.89 -2.71
N LEU A 28 -20.22 -10.63 -2.07
CA LEU A 28 -20.31 -11.00 -0.65
C LEU A 28 -20.23 -9.81 0.33
N VAL A 29 -19.91 -8.60 -0.14
CA VAL A 29 -20.06 -7.37 0.66
C VAL A 29 -21.53 -7.09 0.98
N VAL A 30 -22.45 -7.39 0.07
CA VAL A 30 -23.89 -7.14 0.27
C VAL A 30 -24.44 -7.90 1.50
N PRO A 31 -24.32 -9.24 1.60
CA PRO A 31 -24.78 -9.96 2.78
C PRO A 31 -23.99 -9.59 4.05
N PHE A 32 -22.72 -9.16 3.91
CA PHE A 32 -21.96 -8.63 5.04
C PHE A 32 -22.56 -7.33 5.59
N VAL A 33 -23.01 -6.42 4.71
CA VAL A 33 -23.69 -5.18 5.11
C VAL A 33 -25.02 -5.47 5.79
N GLU A 34 -25.74 -6.49 5.33
CA GLU A 34 -26.99 -6.99 5.93
C GLU A 34 -26.77 -7.67 7.30
N GLY A 35 -25.52 -7.83 7.75
CA GLY A 35 -25.17 -8.46 9.02
C GLY A 35 -25.12 -9.99 8.95
N GLU A 36 -25.37 -10.57 7.79
CA GLU A 36 -25.19 -11.98 7.50
C GLU A 36 -23.74 -12.24 7.06
N ALA A 37 -22.81 -12.21 8.02
CA ALA A 37 -21.40 -12.52 7.78
C ALA A 37 -21.19 -14.04 7.49
N ARG A 38 -21.74 -14.52 6.37
CA ARG A 38 -21.64 -15.92 5.91
C ARG A 38 -20.32 -16.22 5.18
N SER A 39 -19.40 -15.27 5.11
CA SER A 39 -18.12 -15.50 4.41
C SER A 39 -17.22 -16.42 5.24
N PRO A 40 -16.58 -17.43 4.63
CA PRO A 40 -15.62 -18.31 5.32
C PRO A 40 -14.46 -17.53 5.96
N ILE A 41 -14.11 -16.39 5.38
CA ILE A 41 -13.00 -15.55 5.83
C ILE A 41 -13.36 -14.83 7.12
N TRP A 42 -14.59 -14.32 7.25
CA TRP A 42 -15.06 -13.69 8.47
C TRP A 42 -15.25 -14.71 9.60
N MET A 43 -15.69 -15.93 9.28
CA MET A 43 -15.67 -17.04 10.24
C MET A 43 -14.26 -17.33 10.74
N THR A 44 -13.27 -17.38 9.84
CA THR A 44 -11.86 -17.63 10.19
C THR A 44 -11.30 -16.48 11.02
N TRP A 45 -11.56 -15.23 10.62
CA TRP A 45 -11.15 -14.04 11.37
C TRP A 45 -11.75 -14.04 12.78
N ASN A 46 -13.05 -14.31 12.93
CA ASN A 46 -13.72 -14.38 14.23
C ASN A 46 -13.30 -15.57 15.10
N HIS A 47 -12.67 -16.58 14.49
CA HIS A 47 -12.06 -17.69 15.20
C HIS A 47 -10.71 -17.29 15.82
N PHE A 48 -9.90 -16.51 15.10
CA PHE A 48 -8.56 -16.09 15.57
C PHE A 48 -8.53 -14.74 16.30
N ALA A 49 -9.54 -13.90 16.11
CA ALA A 49 -9.63 -12.61 16.76
C ALA A 49 -9.94 -12.77 18.27
N PRO A 50 -9.29 -11.98 19.14
CA PRO A 50 -9.70 -11.83 20.54
C PRO A 50 -11.20 -11.53 20.64
N THR A 51 -11.86 -11.93 21.74
CA THR A 51 -13.30 -11.75 21.95
C THR A 51 -13.78 -10.32 21.72
N ASP A 52 -12.93 -9.34 22.00
CA ASP A 52 -13.22 -7.91 21.87
C ASP A 52 -13.03 -7.36 20.44
N MET A 53 -12.46 -8.17 19.55
CA MET A 53 -12.17 -7.85 18.13
C MET A 53 -12.99 -8.69 17.16
N ARG A 54 -13.93 -9.50 17.67
CA ARG A 54 -14.82 -10.27 16.83
C ARG A 54 -15.67 -9.32 16.01
N VAL A 55 -15.64 -9.54 14.70
CA VAL A 55 -16.46 -8.92 13.68
C VAL A 55 -17.84 -9.58 13.78
N THR A 56 -18.52 -9.33 14.90
CA THR A 56 -19.88 -9.74 15.21
C THR A 56 -20.65 -8.48 15.61
N GLY A 57 -20.89 -7.60 14.65
CA GLY A 57 -21.57 -6.33 14.87
C GLY A 57 -22.54 -6.04 13.76
N SER A 58 -23.75 -6.59 13.85
CA SER A 58 -24.88 -5.92 13.19
C SER A 58 -25.26 -4.72 14.05
N PHE A 59 -25.87 -3.68 13.48
CA PHE A 59 -26.37 -2.50 14.22
C PHE A 59 -27.20 -2.85 15.47
N SER A 60 -27.71 -4.09 15.59
CA SER A 60 -28.46 -4.57 16.75
C SER A 60 -27.62 -4.87 18.01
N SER A 61 -26.28 -4.95 17.92
CA SER A 61 -25.41 -5.21 19.08
C SER A 61 -24.88 -3.96 19.79
N VAL A 62 -25.35 -2.77 19.40
CA VAL A 62 -25.04 -1.50 20.08
C VAL A 62 -25.71 -1.51 21.45
N SER A 63 -24.99 -2.00 22.46
CA SER A 63 -25.45 -1.97 23.85
C SER A 63 -25.48 -0.53 24.36
N THR A 64 -26.50 -0.24 25.16
CA THR A 64 -26.99 1.07 25.62
C THR A 64 -26.05 1.83 26.59
N GLN A 65 -24.77 1.48 26.66
CA GLN A 65 -23.79 2.14 27.53
C GLN A 65 -22.80 2.98 26.70
N SER A 66 -23.01 4.29 26.75
CA SER A 66 -22.25 5.35 26.06
C SER A 66 -22.49 5.43 24.56
N PHE A 67 -23.04 6.55 24.07
CA PHE A 67 -23.41 6.74 22.66
C PHE A 67 -22.21 6.67 21.68
N PHE A 68 -21.02 7.13 22.10
CA PHE A 68 -19.87 7.28 21.21
C PHE A 68 -19.09 5.99 20.93
N TRP A 69 -18.90 5.14 21.94
CA TRP A 69 -18.00 3.98 21.84
C TRP A 69 -18.54 2.84 20.96
N PRO A 70 -19.82 2.44 21.06
CA PRO A 70 -20.44 1.43 20.20
C PRO A 70 -20.62 1.89 18.75
N LEU A 71 -20.88 3.19 18.54
CA LEU A 71 -20.95 3.77 17.19
C LEU A 71 -19.58 3.69 16.49
N TRP A 72 -18.50 4.03 17.20
CA TRP A 72 -17.15 3.92 16.66
C TRP A 72 -16.80 2.48 16.28
N GLN A 73 -17.12 1.51 17.15
CA GLN A 73 -16.92 0.09 16.85
C GLN A 73 -17.72 -0.37 15.62
N SER A 74 -18.96 0.09 15.47
CA SER A 74 -19.81 -0.22 14.32
C SER A 74 -19.24 0.37 13.02
N VAL A 75 -18.78 1.63 13.05
CA VAL A 75 -18.14 2.26 11.88
C VAL A 75 -16.87 1.52 11.50
N MET A 76 -16.01 1.19 12.47
CA MET A 76 -14.79 0.43 12.23
C MET A 76 -15.10 -0.95 11.65
N TYR A 77 -16.12 -1.64 12.15
CA TYR A 77 -16.59 -2.92 11.60
C TYR A 77 -16.87 -2.84 10.10
N TYR A 78 -17.64 -1.85 9.66
CA TYR A 78 -17.97 -1.69 8.24
C TYR A 78 -16.77 -1.26 7.41
N VAL A 79 -15.93 -0.35 7.92
CA VAL A 79 -14.72 0.11 7.22
C VAL A 79 -13.75 -1.05 7.02
N TYR A 80 -13.40 -1.79 8.07
CA TYR A 80 -12.52 -2.96 7.97
C TYR A 80 -13.14 -4.06 7.10
N GLY A 81 -14.46 -4.24 7.18
CA GLY A 81 -15.21 -5.14 6.33
C GLY A 81 -15.03 -4.86 4.83
N ILE A 82 -15.38 -3.64 4.44
CA ILE A 82 -15.31 -3.18 3.04
C ILE A 82 -13.86 -3.19 2.54
N VAL A 83 -12.92 -2.69 3.33
CA VAL A 83 -11.49 -2.71 2.99
C VAL A 83 -10.98 -4.14 2.83
N GLY A 84 -11.39 -5.06 3.70
CA GLY A 84 -11.03 -6.47 3.63
C GLY A 84 -11.51 -7.14 2.34
N PHE A 85 -12.77 -6.92 1.94
CA PHE A 85 -13.31 -7.45 0.69
C PHE A 85 -12.63 -6.84 -0.54
N LEU A 86 -12.31 -5.54 -0.52
CA LEU A 86 -11.56 -4.89 -1.60
C LEU A 86 -10.15 -5.47 -1.73
N ALA A 87 -9.45 -5.63 -0.61
CA ALA A 87 -8.11 -6.23 -0.58
C ALA A 87 -8.15 -7.68 -1.10
N GLN A 88 -9.15 -8.46 -0.70
CA GLN A 88 -9.36 -9.83 -1.17
C GLN A 88 -9.61 -9.88 -2.69
N ALA A 89 -10.54 -9.09 -3.21
CA ALA A 89 -10.83 -9.04 -4.64
C ALA A 89 -9.59 -8.61 -5.45
N GLY A 90 -8.82 -7.67 -4.92
CA GLY A 90 -7.52 -7.27 -5.47
C GLY A 90 -6.52 -8.42 -5.52
N LEU A 91 -6.35 -9.14 -4.42
CA LEU A 91 -5.45 -10.29 -4.34
C LEU A 91 -5.85 -11.41 -5.31
N ILE A 92 -7.14 -11.73 -5.40
CA ILE A 92 -7.67 -12.73 -6.35
C ILE A 92 -7.38 -12.30 -7.79
N SER A 93 -7.55 -11.01 -8.10
CA SER A 93 -7.31 -10.48 -9.44
C SER A 93 -5.82 -10.51 -9.82
N ILE A 94 -4.92 -10.18 -8.87
CA ILE A 94 -3.47 -10.26 -9.08
C ILE A 94 -3.03 -11.71 -9.23
N ALA A 95 -3.49 -12.60 -8.34
CA ALA A 95 -3.17 -14.01 -8.37
C ALA A 95 -3.70 -14.69 -9.65
N GLY A 96 -4.90 -14.33 -10.09
CA GLY A 96 -5.49 -14.81 -11.33
C GLY A 96 -4.70 -14.40 -12.57
N ARG A 97 -4.26 -13.15 -12.64
CA ARG A 97 -3.38 -12.65 -13.71
C ARG A 97 -2.01 -13.33 -13.68
N ALA A 98 -1.42 -13.51 -12.50
CA ALA A 98 -0.16 -14.23 -12.35
C ALA A 98 -0.30 -15.67 -12.84
N CYS A 99 -1.33 -16.40 -12.40
CA CYS A 99 -1.61 -17.77 -12.85
C CYS A 99 -1.85 -17.86 -14.37
N ALA A 100 -2.62 -16.93 -14.94
CA ALA A 100 -2.86 -16.88 -16.38
C ALA A 100 -1.55 -16.66 -17.16
N ARG A 101 -0.66 -15.78 -16.69
CA ARG A 101 0.65 -15.53 -17.29
C ARG A 101 1.59 -16.73 -17.15
N THR A 102 1.59 -17.38 -15.99
CA THR A 102 2.34 -18.63 -15.76
C THR A 102 1.87 -19.74 -16.70
N LEU A 103 0.58 -19.82 -17.01
CA LEU A 103 0.02 -20.79 -17.96
C LEU A 103 0.32 -20.43 -19.42
N GLU A 104 0.39 -19.13 -19.74
CA GLU A 104 0.66 -18.66 -21.11
C GLU A 104 2.14 -18.81 -21.51
N VAL A 105 3.07 -18.50 -20.59
CA VAL A 105 4.51 -18.49 -20.84
C VAL A 105 5.18 -19.78 -20.35
N GLY A 106 4.58 -20.46 -19.36
CA GLY A 106 5.18 -21.60 -18.67
C GLY A 106 5.97 -21.17 -17.44
N PHE A 107 5.91 -21.99 -16.38
CA PHE A 107 6.55 -21.74 -15.08
C PHE A 107 8.05 -21.35 -15.15
N PRO A 108 8.90 -21.97 -16.00
CA PRO A 108 10.32 -21.64 -16.05
C PRO A 108 10.60 -20.24 -16.62
N GLU A 109 9.85 -19.82 -17.64
CA GLU A 109 10.01 -18.50 -18.25
C GLU A 109 9.34 -17.40 -17.42
N PHE A 110 8.24 -17.72 -16.72
CA PHE A 110 7.65 -16.80 -15.73
C PHE A 110 8.63 -16.48 -14.59
N MET A 111 9.29 -17.50 -14.02
CA MET A 111 10.32 -17.30 -13.00
C MET A 111 11.52 -16.50 -13.51
N ARG A 112 11.85 -16.59 -14.81
CA ARG A 112 12.90 -15.77 -15.41
C ARG A 112 12.47 -14.31 -15.56
N GLU A 113 11.24 -14.05 -16.01
CA GLU A 113 10.70 -12.69 -16.11
C GLU A 113 10.60 -11.99 -14.75
N GLU A 114 10.14 -12.70 -13.71
CA GLU A 114 10.08 -12.18 -12.33
C GLU A 114 11.48 -11.83 -11.81
N ARG A 115 12.46 -12.70 -12.04
CA ARG A 115 13.84 -12.47 -11.60
C ARG A 115 14.47 -11.27 -12.31
N GLU A 116 14.23 -11.13 -13.61
CA GLU A 116 14.68 -9.96 -14.38
C GLU A 116 13.97 -8.67 -13.93
N ALA A 117 12.68 -8.72 -13.58
CA ALA A 117 11.96 -7.57 -13.06
C ALA A 117 12.51 -7.11 -11.70
N TYR A 118 12.78 -8.07 -10.81
CA TYR A 118 13.34 -7.80 -9.48
C TYR A 118 14.78 -7.23 -9.55
N GLU A 119 15.58 -7.71 -10.50
CA GLU A 119 16.91 -7.16 -10.77
C GLU A 119 16.84 -5.71 -11.28
N ARG A 120 15.90 -5.40 -12.20
CA ARG A 120 15.69 -4.03 -12.69
C ARG A 120 15.22 -3.07 -11.61
N GLU A 121 14.32 -3.51 -10.72
CA GLU A 121 13.88 -2.68 -9.59
C GLU A 121 15.03 -2.38 -8.61
N ARG A 122 15.91 -3.36 -8.36
CA ARG A 122 17.10 -3.16 -7.54
C ARG A 122 18.09 -2.18 -8.16
N GLU A 123 18.30 -2.25 -9.48
CA GLU A 123 19.15 -1.31 -10.19
C GLU A 123 18.57 0.11 -10.16
N GLN A 124 17.25 0.26 -10.33
CA GLN A 124 16.57 1.56 -10.25
C GLN A 124 16.67 2.14 -8.83
N ALA A 125 16.44 1.33 -7.79
CA ALA A 125 16.59 1.75 -6.40
C ALA A 125 18.03 2.19 -6.08
N ALA A 126 19.05 1.53 -6.64
CA ALA A 126 20.44 1.92 -6.47
C ALA A 126 20.78 3.26 -7.17
N ILE A 127 20.18 3.50 -8.34
CA ILE A 127 20.31 4.78 -9.07
C ILE A 127 19.60 5.91 -8.31
N GLU A 128 18.45 5.65 -7.71
CA GLU A 128 17.73 6.65 -6.90
C GLU A 128 18.48 6.98 -5.61
N ALA A 129 19.01 5.98 -4.90
CA ALA A 129 19.82 6.19 -3.71
C ALA A 129 21.09 7.02 -4.00
N THR A 130 21.70 6.85 -5.17
CA THR A 130 22.86 7.67 -5.58
C THR A 130 22.45 9.08 -6.00
N ARG A 131 21.25 9.29 -6.56
CA ARG A 131 20.68 10.61 -6.85
C ARG A 131 20.34 11.39 -5.59
N GLU A 132 19.78 10.73 -4.58
CA GLU A 132 19.47 11.34 -3.28
C GLU A 132 20.73 11.82 -2.57
N ARG A 133 21.78 10.99 -2.51
CA ARG A 133 23.09 11.38 -1.96
C ARG A 133 23.69 12.60 -2.68
N ARG A 134 23.45 12.76 -3.99
CA ARG A 134 23.89 13.94 -4.75
C ARG A 134 23.06 15.19 -4.41
N ARG A 135 21.75 15.05 -4.17
CA ARG A 135 20.87 16.15 -3.74
C ARG A 135 21.25 16.64 -2.35
N GLU A 136 21.51 15.74 -1.41
CA GLU A 136 21.96 16.07 -0.06
C GLU A 136 23.30 16.82 -0.06
N ARG A 137 24.26 16.40 -0.88
CA ARG A 137 25.55 17.11 -1.03
C ARG A 137 25.39 18.51 -1.63
N ARG A 138 24.45 18.71 -2.55
CA ARG A 138 24.15 20.04 -3.11
C ARG A 138 23.49 20.95 -2.07
N LEU A 139 22.53 20.43 -1.31
CA LEU A 139 21.88 21.17 -0.22
C LEU A 139 22.87 21.52 0.91
N ALA A 140 23.77 20.62 1.26
CA ALA A 140 24.82 20.88 2.25
C ALA A 140 25.80 21.98 1.78
N ARG A 141 26.16 22.00 0.49
CA ARG A 141 27.00 23.07 -0.08
C ARG A 141 26.29 24.42 -0.12
N LEU A 142 25.01 24.46 -0.47
CA LEU A 142 24.22 25.69 -0.43
C LEU A 142 24.09 26.24 0.99
N ARG A 143 23.83 25.38 1.99
CA ARG A 143 23.80 25.79 3.41
C ARG A 143 25.16 26.26 3.93
N ALA A 144 26.27 25.68 3.45
CA ALA A 144 27.61 26.12 3.81
C ALA A 144 27.98 27.47 3.19
N ALA A 145 27.54 27.75 1.95
CA ALA A 145 27.73 29.03 1.30
C ALA A 145 26.90 30.14 1.98
N ASP A 146 25.64 29.86 2.30
CA ASP A 146 24.73 30.79 2.99
C ASP A 146 25.25 31.18 4.38
N ARG A 147 25.90 30.24 5.09
CA ARG A 147 26.52 30.50 6.40
C ARG A 147 27.76 31.39 6.34
N SER A 148 28.45 31.46 5.19
CA SER A 148 29.65 32.28 5.01
C SER A 148 29.32 33.77 4.88
N ASP A 149 28.19 34.11 4.23
CA ASP A 149 27.79 35.51 4.03
C ASP A 149 27.32 36.19 5.33
N CYS A 150 26.73 35.46 6.28
CA CYS A 150 26.31 36.04 7.56
C CYS A 150 27.48 36.39 8.51
N ASN A 151 28.65 35.76 8.37
CA ASN A 151 29.80 36.08 9.23
C ASN A 151 30.46 37.43 8.86
N GLY A 152 30.34 37.87 7.61
CA GLY A 152 30.88 39.18 7.18
C GLY A 152 30.07 40.36 7.71
N VAL A 153 28.74 40.21 7.79
CA VAL A 153 27.82 41.27 8.25
C VAL A 153 28.00 41.54 9.75
N GLY A 154 28.18 40.49 10.57
CA GLY A 154 28.38 40.64 12.03
C GLY A 154 29.68 41.37 12.39
N ILE A 155 30.77 41.11 11.65
CA ILE A 155 32.07 41.76 11.87
C ILE A 155 32.00 43.24 11.45
N GLY A 156 31.33 43.56 10.33
CA GLY A 156 31.12 44.93 9.88
C GLY A 156 30.32 45.78 10.87
N VAL A 157 29.26 45.23 11.46
CA VAL A 157 28.45 45.91 12.48
C VAL A 157 29.25 46.13 13.77
N ALA A 158 30.04 45.16 14.23
CA ALA A 158 30.85 45.30 15.44
C ALA A 158 31.94 46.38 15.31
N ILE A 159 32.59 46.47 14.14
CA ILE A 159 33.59 47.51 13.87
C ILE A 159 32.93 48.89 13.78
N GLY A 160 31.78 49.01 13.12
CA GLY A 160 31.03 50.27 13.04
C GLY A 160 30.60 50.80 14.42
N LEU A 161 30.20 49.90 15.32
CA LEU A 161 29.78 50.25 16.68
C LEU A 161 30.96 50.68 17.56
N LEU A 162 32.14 50.08 17.38
CA LEU A 162 33.37 50.48 18.07
C LEU A 162 33.86 51.87 17.63
N VAL A 163 33.79 52.17 16.34
CA VAL A 163 34.18 53.51 15.82
C VAL A 163 33.21 54.59 16.30
N ALA A 164 31.90 54.29 16.33
CA ALA A 164 30.90 55.23 16.83
C ALA A 164 31.03 55.54 18.33
N TRP A 165 31.65 54.64 19.12
CA TRP A 165 31.87 54.85 20.55
C TRP A 165 33.14 55.66 20.86
N LEU A 166 34.02 55.85 19.87
CA LEU A 166 35.31 56.54 20.02
C LEU A 166 35.30 57.98 19.48
N LEU A 167 34.17 58.41 18.92
CA LEU A 167 33.85 59.77 18.45
C LEU A 167 32.88 60.44 19.44
#